data_AF-A0A9E0MP24-F1
#
_entry.id   AF-A0A9E0MP24-F1
#
_cell.length_a   1.000
_cell.length_b   1.000
_cell.length_c   1.000
_cell.angle_alpha   90.00
_cell.angle_beta   90.00
_cell.angle_gamma   90.00
#
_symmetry.space_group_name_H-M   'P 1'
#
loop_
_entity.id
_entity.type
_entity.pdbx_description
1 polymer ?
#
loop_
_entity_poly.entity_id
_entity_poly.type
_entity_poly.pdbx_seq_one_letter_code
_entity_poly.pdbx_strand_id
1 'polypeptide(L)'
;MAALGAGRAALAALALAACDDLAGFDGEVPPLATVAVEVTGSLDDVRVPGADDEALRAAVVWATLWVPEALCLVPPATPEIAAVVAAGCREPLAFTPMRVGPSAPVVDGAAAIDLLALPSAEVLVGAVTGRVGYASLVVFDDRDRSGTLELGRPRRLPSGGFDPEMDVLSDDVIYGASLVAMSAPDTRLAFREGSFAETAFFPRRGCGAPPPAFSLVSAGGFTLEAAIAATLAGELPAQDPASCREAALADGPAVVALRPTTEVREVGCEQRRQDGSVRYRQPPAEAPDLTGRAIACAPIASLGEPDPDTASIIQLVVASHPDEKCRGITHYTLVGCDRGELTCDAPEWDFRASPPSWWPCPVEAP
;
A
#
# COMPACT_ATOMS: atom_id res chain seq x y z
N MET A 1 9.51 -74.05 25.66
CA MET A 1 10.48 -73.01 26.08
C MET A 1 10.66 -72.10 24.87
N ALA A 2 9.88 -71.01 24.78
CA ALA A 2 10.30 -69.61 25.03
C ALA A 2 11.07 -69.03 23.81
N ALA A 3 10.82 -67.84 23.26
CA ALA A 3 9.89 -66.75 23.54
C ALA A 3 9.76 -65.84 22.28
N LEU A 4 8.81 -64.90 22.34
CA LEU A 4 8.40 -63.90 21.34
C LEU A 4 9.47 -62.83 20.97
N GLY A 5 9.23 -62.11 19.87
CA GLY A 5 9.68 -60.72 19.64
C GLY A 5 9.89 -60.40 18.15
N ALA A 6 8.88 -59.95 17.40
CA ALA A 6 8.47 -58.54 17.19
C ALA A 6 9.34 -57.77 16.18
N GLY A 7 8.72 -57.22 15.12
CA GLY A 7 9.34 -56.21 14.26
C GLY A 7 8.69 -56.03 12.89
N ARG A 8 7.39 -55.75 12.85
CA ARG A 8 6.74 -55.05 11.72
C ARG A 8 7.06 -53.57 11.85
N ALA A 9 7.73 -52.95 10.88
CA ALA A 9 7.63 -51.52 10.59
C ALA A 9 8.49 -51.16 9.37
N ALA A 10 7.87 -50.88 8.22
CA ALA A 10 8.36 -49.94 7.20
C ALA A 10 7.35 -49.88 6.04
N LEU A 11 6.20 -49.24 6.26
CA LEU A 11 5.26 -48.84 5.21
C LEU A 11 4.29 -47.80 5.77
N ALA A 12 4.78 -46.57 5.94
CA ALA A 12 3.97 -45.34 6.12
C ALA A 12 4.91 -44.12 6.22
N ALA A 13 5.44 -43.64 5.09
CA ALA A 13 6.22 -42.39 5.08
C ALA A 13 6.19 -41.69 3.71
N LEU A 14 5.03 -41.67 3.04
CA LEU A 14 4.84 -40.95 1.76
C LEU A 14 3.38 -40.49 1.66
N ALA A 15 2.99 -39.50 2.48
CA ALA A 15 1.70 -38.80 2.36
C ALA A 15 1.69 -37.45 3.12
N LEU A 16 2.70 -36.59 2.95
CA LEU A 16 2.75 -35.25 3.55
C LEU A 16 2.90 -34.12 2.51
N ALA A 17 2.34 -34.30 1.32
CA ALA A 17 2.40 -33.28 0.26
C ALA A 17 1.03 -33.04 -0.43
N ALA A 18 -0.04 -33.03 0.36
CA ALA A 18 -1.35 -32.56 -0.08
C ALA A 18 -2.12 -31.98 1.13
N CYS A 19 -1.76 -30.76 1.53
CA CYS A 19 -2.55 -29.97 2.48
C CYS A 19 -3.46 -29.05 1.66
N ASP A 20 -4.58 -29.56 1.15
CA ASP A 20 -5.62 -28.67 0.61
C ASP A 20 -7.06 -29.17 0.80
N ASP A 21 -7.28 -30.22 1.61
CA ASP A 21 -8.65 -30.54 2.05
C ASP A 21 -8.65 -31.35 3.35
N LEU A 22 -8.57 -30.64 4.48
CA LEU A 22 -8.93 -31.18 5.80
C LEU A 22 -10.46 -31.11 5.97
N ALA A 23 -11.20 -31.83 5.12
CA ALA A 23 -12.62 -32.06 5.27
C ALA A 23 -12.86 -33.08 6.42
N GLY A 24 -12.69 -32.64 7.67
CA GLY A 24 -12.77 -33.52 8.84
C GLY A 24 -13.16 -32.87 10.17
N PHE A 25 -13.43 -31.57 10.18
CA PHE A 25 -13.93 -30.87 11.36
C PHE A 25 -15.16 -30.07 10.97
N ASP A 26 -16.34 -30.70 11.03
CA ASP A 26 -17.65 -30.07 10.77
C ASP A 26 -18.06 -29.03 11.84
N GLY A 27 -17.08 -28.45 12.55
CA GLY A 27 -17.28 -27.42 13.56
C GLY A 27 -16.85 -26.07 13.03
N GLU A 28 -17.57 -25.03 13.48
CA GLU A 28 -17.17 -23.64 13.25
C GLU A 28 -15.75 -23.42 13.80
N VAL A 29 -14.82 -22.97 12.96
CA VAL A 29 -13.45 -22.68 13.37
C VAL A 29 -13.50 -21.39 14.21
N PRO A 30 -13.14 -21.44 15.51
CA PRO A 30 -13.16 -20.23 16.33
C PRO A 30 -12.14 -19.22 15.79
N PRO A 31 -12.49 -17.92 15.77
CA PRO A 31 -11.57 -16.91 15.28
C PRO A 31 -10.32 -16.81 16.16
N LEU A 32 -9.17 -16.48 15.55
CA LEU A 32 -7.94 -16.19 16.27
C LEU A 32 -8.09 -14.93 17.13
N ALA A 33 -8.85 -13.96 16.61
CA ALA A 33 -9.34 -12.82 17.35
C ALA A 33 -10.53 -12.18 16.62
N THR A 34 -11.30 -11.36 17.33
CA THR A 34 -12.37 -10.54 16.75
C THR A 34 -12.06 -9.07 16.99
N VAL A 35 -12.10 -8.26 15.93
CA VAL A 35 -11.94 -6.81 16.02
C VAL A 35 -13.31 -6.18 16.05
N ALA A 36 -13.66 -5.54 17.17
CA ALA A 36 -14.83 -4.69 17.24
C ALA A 36 -14.52 -3.34 16.57
N VAL A 37 -15.40 -2.88 15.69
CA VAL A 37 -15.31 -1.60 14.98
C VAL A 37 -16.54 -0.77 15.33
N GLU A 38 -16.31 0.49 15.71
CA GLU A 38 -17.35 1.49 15.92
C GLU A 38 -17.22 2.57 14.86
N VAL A 39 -18.28 2.79 14.10
CA VAL A 39 -18.34 3.80 13.04
C VAL A 39 -18.94 5.08 13.61
N THR A 40 -18.23 6.20 13.44
CA THR A 40 -18.66 7.51 13.96
C THR A 40 -18.82 8.53 12.84
N GLY A 41 -19.70 9.52 13.05
CA GLY A 41 -20.09 10.49 12.03
C GLY A 41 -21.39 10.11 11.32
N SER A 42 -21.83 10.95 10.39
CA SER A 42 -23.06 10.74 9.60
C SER A 42 -22.69 10.24 8.21
N LEU A 43 -23.24 9.08 7.82
CA LEU A 43 -23.04 8.58 6.46
C LEU A 43 -23.67 9.52 5.44
N ASP A 44 -24.81 10.14 5.76
CA ASP A 44 -25.51 11.07 4.88
C ASP A 44 -24.66 12.30 4.51
N ASP A 45 -23.68 12.66 5.34
CA ASP A 45 -22.77 13.79 5.09
C ASP A 45 -21.65 13.45 4.09
N VAL A 46 -21.34 12.16 3.91
CA VAL A 46 -20.19 11.70 3.11
C VAL A 46 -20.57 10.77 1.96
N ARG A 47 -21.82 10.30 1.94
CA ARG A 47 -22.33 9.33 0.97
C ARG A 47 -22.33 9.93 -0.43
N VAL A 48 -21.82 9.16 -1.38
CA VAL A 48 -21.93 9.50 -2.81
C VAL A 48 -23.33 9.17 -3.35
N PRO A 49 -23.84 9.91 -4.34
CA PRO A 49 -25.17 9.63 -4.91
C PRO A 49 -25.33 8.17 -5.35
N GLY A 50 -26.46 7.56 -5.00
CA GLY A 50 -26.81 6.19 -5.39
C GLY A 50 -26.29 5.08 -4.48
N ALA A 51 -25.54 5.39 -3.41
CA ALA A 51 -25.16 4.40 -2.41
C ALA A 51 -26.33 4.08 -1.46
N ASP A 52 -26.48 2.80 -1.09
CA ASP A 52 -27.43 2.32 -0.09
C ASP A 52 -26.71 1.90 1.20
N ASP A 53 -27.46 1.80 2.30
CA ASP A 53 -26.91 1.40 3.60
C ASP A 53 -26.72 -0.11 3.72
N GLU A 54 -27.39 -0.89 2.86
CA GLU A 54 -27.41 -2.35 2.94
C GLU A 54 -26.05 -2.96 2.55
N ALA A 55 -25.24 -2.21 1.81
CA ALA A 55 -23.90 -2.60 1.37
C ALA A 55 -22.76 -2.08 2.27
N LEU A 56 -23.05 -1.45 3.41
CA LEU A 56 -21.99 -0.89 4.26
C LEU A 56 -21.24 -1.99 5.04
N ARG A 57 -19.92 -2.02 4.90
CA ARG A 57 -19.04 -3.02 5.51
C ARG A 57 -17.81 -2.41 6.15
N ALA A 58 -17.23 -3.10 7.12
CA ALA A 58 -15.92 -2.80 7.68
C ALA A 58 -14.93 -3.90 7.28
N ALA A 59 -13.75 -3.54 6.79
CA ALA A 59 -12.70 -4.48 6.39
C ALA A 59 -11.35 -4.14 7.03
N VAL A 60 -10.51 -5.15 7.15
CA VAL A 60 -9.08 -5.00 7.46
C VAL A 60 -8.31 -4.79 6.16
N VAL A 61 -7.52 -3.73 6.07
CA VAL A 61 -6.60 -3.52 4.95
C VAL A 61 -5.18 -3.51 5.49
N TRP A 62 -4.40 -4.53 5.13
CA TRP A 62 -3.02 -4.67 5.54
C TRP A 62 -2.10 -3.78 4.71
N ALA A 63 -1.18 -3.15 5.44
CA ALA A 63 -0.25 -2.20 4.90
C ALA A 63 0.97 -2.87 4.27
N THR A 64 1.64 -2.06 3.48
CA THR A 64 2.88 -2.38 2.79
C THR A 64 4.00 -1.46 3.22
N LEU A 65 5.25 -1.88 3.04
CA LEU A 65 6.42 -1.02 3.25
C LEU A 65 6.21 0.31 2.55
N TRP A 66 6.36 1.36 3.33
CA TRP A 66 6.31 2.72 2.85
C TRP A 66 7.54 2.97 1.96
N VAL A 67 7.32 3.03 0.65
CA VAL A 67 8.35 3.33 -0.35
C VAL A 67 7.87 4.57 -1.11
N PRO A 68 8.18 5.78 -0.61
CA PRO A 68 7.77 7.01 -1.26
C PRO A 68 8.54 7.20 -2.57
N GLU A 69 7.88 7.81 -3.52
CA GLU A 69 8.46 8.18 -4.80
C GLU A 69 9.30 9.46 -4.65
N ALA A 70 10.56 9.42 -5.09
CA ALA A 70 11.51 10.50 -4.84
C ALA A 70 11.00 11.85 -5.39
N LEU A 71 10.38 11.86 -6.57
CA LEU A 71 9.79 13.07 -7.16
C LEU A 71 8.68 13.68 -6.29
N CYS A 72 7.96 12.85 -5.54
CA CYS A 72 6.88 13.27 -4.64
C CYS A 72 7.39 13.79 -3.28
N LEU A 73 8.69 13.63 -3.00
CA LEU A 73 9.33 14.06 -1.76
C LEU A 73 10.22 15.29 -1.94
N VAL A 74 10.90 15.40 -3.08
CA VAL A 74 11.78 16.54 -3.33
C VAL A 74 10.97 17.79 -3.70
N PRO A 75 11.37 18.98 -3.24
CA PRO A 75 10.75 20.22 -3.68
C PRO A 75 10.79 20.36 -5.21
N PRO A 76 9.66 20.69 -5.86
CA PRO A 76 9.61 20.78 -7.32
C PRO A 76 10.49 21.94 -7.81
N ALA A 77 11.34 21.68 -8.80
CA ALA A 77 12.25 22.67 -9.37
C ALA A 77 11.53 23.70 -10.27
N THR A 78 10.36 23.35 -10.82
CA THR A 78 9.57 24.22 -11.71
C THR A 78 8.07 24.11 -11.41
N PRO A 79 7.25 25.10 -11.84
CA PRO A 79 5.79 25.06 -11.71
C PRO A 79 5.14 23.85 -12.41
N GLU A 80 5.68 23.41 -13.54
CA GLU A 80 5.16 22.26 -14.28
C GLU A 80 5.35 20.96 -13.48
N ILE A 81 6.53 20.78 -12.88
CA ILE A 81 6.80 19.65 -11.97
C ILE A 81 5.87 19.73 -10.75
N ALA A 82 5.67 20.92 -10.18
CA ALA A 82 4.75 21.11 -9.07
C ALA A 82 3.30 20.71 -9.42
N ALA A 83 2.86 21.02 -10.64
CA ALA A 83 1.52 20.64 -11.12
C ALA A 83 1.38 19.11 -11.27
N VAL A 84 2.40 18.43 -11.80
CA VAL A 84 2.42 16.96 -11.90
C VAL A 84 2.39 16.33 -10.52
N VAL A 85 3.23 16.82 -9.59
CA VAL A 85 3.28 16.33 -8.20
C VAL A 85 1.91 16.51 -7.54
N ALA A 86 1.30 17.69 -7.63
CA ALA A 86 -0.01 17.95 -7.04
C ALA A 86 -1.13 17.07 -7.63
N ALA A 87 -1.05 16.72 -8.91
CA ALA A 87 -2.05 15.91 -9.60
C ALA A 87 -1.87 14.40 -9.36
N GLY A 88 -0.63 13.90 -9.41
CA GLY A 88 -0.35 12.46 -9.46
C GLY A 88 0.30 11.87 -8.21
N CYS A 89 0.98 12.67 -7.38
CA CYS A 89 1.58 12.14 -6.15
C CYS A 89 0.51 11.91 -5.08
N ARG A 90 0.67 10.80 -4.37
CA ARG A 90 -0.02 10.56 -3.11
C ARG A 90 0.60 11.42 -2.01
N GLU A 91 -0.14 11.62 -0.91
CA GLU A 91 0.47 12.20 0.28
C GLU A 91 1.69 11.35 0.67
N PRO A 92 2.89 11.94 0.84
CA PRO A 92 4.08 11.14 1.00
C PRO A 92 4.08 10.27 2.25
N LEU A 93 3.30 10.58 3.30
CA LEU A 93 3.18 9.77 4.51
C LEU A 93 1.90 8.93 4.54
N ALA A 94 1.22 8.79 3.40
CA ALA A 94 -0.02 8.04 3.30
C ALA A 94 0.15 6.57 3.67
N PHE A 95 -0.93 6.03 4.21
CA PHE A 95 -1.15 4.60 4.30
C PHE A 95 -1.04 3.97 2.92
N THR A 96 -0.36 2.83 2.85
CA THR A 96 -0.06 2.15 1.60
C THR A 96 -0.70 0.76 1.64
N PRO A 97 -1.91 0.60 1.08
CA PRO A 97 -2.62 -0.65 1.13
C PRO A 97 -1.95 -1.69 0.23
N MET A 98 -2.02 -2.95 0.64
CA MET A 98 -1.59 -4.06 -0.19
C MET A 98 -2.57 -5.22 -0.21
N ARG A 99 -3.08 -5.63 0.96
CA ARG A 99 -3.89 -6.83 1.04
C ARG A 99 -5.13 -6.58 1.87
N VAL A 100 -6.29 -6.88 1.27
CA VAL A 100 -7.55 -6.88 1.99
C VAL A 100 -7.67 -8.19 2.76
N GLY A 101 -8.04 -8.05 4.03
CA GLY A 101 -8.34 -9.14 4.95
C GLY A 101 -9.84 -9.42 5.01
N PRO A 102 -10.33 -10.04 6.10
CA PRO A 102 -11.75 -10.26 6.29
C PRO A 102 -12.53 -8.95 6.41
N SER A 103 -13.82 -9.03 6.10
CA SER A 103 -14.78 -7.95 6.27
C SER A 103 -16.02 -8.43 7.01
N ALA A 104 -16.77 -7.51 7.60
CA ALA A 104 -18.06 -7.77 8.24
C ALA A 104 -19.05 -6.64 7.90
N PRO A 105 -20.36 -6.92 7.83
CA PRO A 105 -21.36 -5.88 7.66
C PRO A 105 -21.36 -4.91 8.84
N VAL A 106 -21.62 -3.63 8.56
CA VAL A 106 -21.85 -2.61 9.59
C VAL A 106 -23.34 -2.60 9.92
N VAL A 107 -23.69 -2.90 11.17
CA VAL A 107 -25.07 -2.93 11.67
C VAL A 107 -25.16 -1.96 12.84
N ASP A 108 -26.11 -1.01 12.76
CA ASP A 108 -26.32 0.02 13.79
C ASP A 108 -25.03 0.78 14.17
N GLY A 109 -24.17 1.04 13.18
CA GLY A 109 -22.89 1.75 13.37
C GLY A 109 -21.76 0.90 13.96
N ALA A 110 -21.92 -0.42 14.06
CA ALA A 110 -20.90 -1.32 14.58
C ALA A 110 -20.63 -2.51 13.65
N ALA A 111 -19.42 -3.05 13.71
CA ALA A 111 -19.06 -4.30 13.04
C ALA A 111 -18.15 -5.16 13.93
N ALA A 112 -18.21 -6.48 13.73
CA ALA A 112 -17.32 -7.44 14.38
C ALA A 112 -16.60 -8.24 13.29
N ILE A 113 -15.29 -8.01 13.12
CA ILE A 113 -14.50 -8.65 12.07
C ILE A 113 -13.72 -9.82 12.68
N ASP A 114 -14.05 -11.03 12.25
CA ASP A 114 -13.37 -12.24 12.69
C ASP A 114 -12.07 -12.48 11.90
N LEU A 115 -10.96 -12.58 12.63
CA LEU A 115 -9.64 -12.88 12.09
C LEU A 115 -9.41 -14.39 12.16
N LEU A 116 -9.71 -15.09 11.07
CA LEU A 116 -9.60 -16.55 10.98
C LEU A 116 -8.17 -17.04 10.65
N ALA A 117 -7.32 -16.14 10.17
CA ALA A 117 -5.95 -16.45 9.75
C ALA A 117 -4.97 -15.37 10.20
N LEU A 118 -3.70 -15.77 10.36
CA LEU A 118 -2.60 -14.82 10.53
C LEU A 118 -2.40 -14.00 9.25
N PRO A 119 -1.86 -12.77 9.36
CA PRO A 119 -1.52 -12.00 8.18
C PRO A 119 -0.45 -12.73 7.34
N SER A 120 -0.55 -12.61 6.02
CA SER A 120 0.41 -13.19 5.09
C SER A 120 1.82 -12.62 5.32
N ALA A 121 2.86 -13.43 5.08
CA ALA A 121 4.24 -13.01 5.25
C ALA A 121 4.62 -11.76 4.43
N GLU A 122 3.91 -11.48 3.32
CA GLU A 122 4.15 -10.31 2.48
C GLU A 122 3.82 -8.96 3.16
N VAL A 123 2.86 -8.94 4.10
CA VAL A 123 2.45 -7.75 4.88
C VAL A 123 3.23 -7.64 6.20
N LEU A 124 4.06 -8.62 6.50
CA LEU A 124 4.84 -8.68 7.73
C LEU A 124 6.27 -8.20 7.44
N VAL A 125 6.78 -7.33 8.31
CA VAL A 125 8.14 -6.81 8.24
C VAL A 125 8.91 -7.21 9.49
N GLY A 126 10.16 -7.62 9.30
CA GLY A 126 11.07 -8.00 10.37
C GLY A 126 11.89 -9.24 10.04
N ALA A 127 12.66 -9.71 11.02
CA ALA A 127 13.47 -10.91 10.90
C ALA A 127 12.63 -12.17 11.23
N VAL A 128 13.19 -13.35 10.98
CA VAL A 128 12.53 -14.64 11.25
C VAL A 128 12.13 -14.79 12.73
N THR A 129 12.85 -14.15 13.65
CA THR A 129 12.58 -14.19 15.10
C THR A 129 11.55 -13.16 15.58
N GLY A 130 11.11 -12.25 14.71
CA GLY A 130 10.34 -11.09 15.10
C GLY A 130 9.78 -10.34 13.90
N ARG A 131 8.45 -10.36 13.75
CA ARG A 131 7.73 -9.75 12.63
C ARG A 131 6.56 -8.91 13.11
N VAL A 132 6.26 -7.84 12.39
CA VAL A 132 5.12 -6.98 12.66
C VAL A 132 4.37 -6.65 11.37
N GLY A 133 3.05 -6.68 11.44
CA GLY A 133 2.13 -6.21 10.42
C GLY A 133 1.28 -5.08 10.97
N TYR A 134 0.96 -4.09 10.14
CA TYR A 134 0.00 -3.03 10.46
C TYR A 134 -1.12 -3.02 9.44
N ALA A 135 -2.32 -2.68 9.87
CA ALA A 135 -3.50 -2.55 9.03
C ALA A 135 -4.33 -1.33 9.41
N SER A 136 -5.00 -0.78 8.41
CA SER A 136 -6.08 0.19 8.56
C SER A 136 -7.41 -0.55 8.60
N LEU A 137 -8.32 -0.11 9.47
CA LEU A 137 -9.70 -0.56 9.49
C LEU A 137 -10.51 0.41 8.63
N VAL A 138 -11.21 -0.11 7.64
CA VAL A 138 -11.82 0.67 6.57
C VAL A 138 -13.31 0.42 6.54
N VAL A 139 -14.11 1.49 6.45
CA VAL A 139 -15.55 1.42 6.21
C VAL A 139 -15.81 1.74 4.74
N PHE A 140 -16.49 0.84 4.04
CA PHE A 140 -16.72 0.95 2.60
C PHE A 140 -18.13 0.50 2.19
N ASP A 141 -18.57 1.03 1.05
CA ASP A 141 -19.74 0.64 0.27
C ASP A 141 -19.36 -0.49 -0.69
N ASP A 142 -19.85 -1.70 -0.43
CA ASP A 142 -19.66 -2.90 -1.24
C ASP A 142 -20.64 -2.93 -2.42
N ARG A 143 -20.34 -2.13 -3.43
CA ARG A 143 -21.31 -1.79 -4.49
C ARG A 143 -21.66 -2.96 -5.40
N ASP A 144 -20.72 -3.86 -5.59
CA ASP A 144 -20.91 -5.07 -6.39
C ASP A 144 -21.44 -6.25 -5.56
N ARG A 145 -21.56 -6.08 -4.23
CA ARG A 145 -22.02 -7.08 -3.27
C ARG A 145 -21.14 -8.32 -3.24
N SER A 146 -19.85 -8.17 -3.51
CA SER A 146 -18.86 -9.24 -3.42
C SER A 146 -18.64 -9.71 -1.98
N GLY A 147 -18.96 -8.86 -0.99
CA GLY A 147 -18.69 -9.08 0.42
C GLY A 147 -17.24 -8.75 0.80
N THR A 148 -16.42 -8.26 -0.13
CA THR A 148 -14.98 -8.00 0.08
C THR A 148 -14.59 -6.67 -0.52
N LEU A 149 -13.76 -5.90 0.17
CA LEU A 149 -13.21 -4.68 -0.44
C LEU A 149 -12.27 -5.06 -1.59
N GLU A 150 -12.49 -4.50 -2.76
CA GLU A 150 -11.56 -4.56 -3.88
C GLU A 150 -10.64 -3.34 -3.89
N LEU A 151 -9.32 -3.56 -3.98
CA LEU A 151 -8.37 -2.45 -4.13
C LEU A 151 -8.28 -2.04 -5.60
N GLY A 152 -8.47 -0.74 -5.86
CA GLY A 152 -8.19 -0.16 -7.16
C GLY A 152 -6.69 -0.01 -7.40
N ARG A 153 -6.32 0.20 -8.66
CA ARG A 153 -4.94 0.52 -9.07
C ARG A 153 -4.93 1.79 -9.93
N PRO A 154 -3.86 2.61 -9.87
CA PRO A 154 -3.70 3.70 -10.84
C PRO A 154 -3.68 3.13 -12.26
N ARG A 155 -4.40 3.76 -13.19
CA ARG A 155 -4.46 3.27 -14.58
C ARG A 155 -3.08 3.39 -15.23
N ARG A 156 -2.61 2.35 -15.93
CA ARG A 156 -1.34 2.45 -16.66
C ARG A 156 -1.56 3.20 -17.96
N LEU A 157 -0.66 4.14 -18.26
CA LEU A 157 -0.48 4.57 -19.63
C LEU A 157 0.29 3.49 -20.42
N PRO A 158 0.05 3.36 -21.74
CA PRO A 158 0.74 2.38 -22.57
C PRO A 158 2.26 2.49 -22.47
N SER A 159 2.95 1.35 -22.51
CA SER A 159 4.41 1.27 -22.63
C SER A 159 4.79 0.34 -23.76
N GLY A 160 5.82 0.69 -24.55
CA GLY A 160 6.32 -0.20 -25.59
C GLY A 160 7.09 -1.35 -24.95
N GLY A 161 6.52 -2.55 -24.84
CA GLY A 161 7.26 -3.75 -24.42
C GLY A 161 6.75 -4.49 -23.18
N PHE A 162 5.73 -3.98 -22.47
CA PHE A 162 5.13 -4.70 -21.33
C PHE A 162 3.74 -5.21 -21.66
N ASP A 163 3.43 -6.43 -21.22
CA ASP A 163 2.09 -7.00 -21.33
C ASP A 163 1.06 -6.10 -20.62
N PRO A 164 -0.14 -5.93 -21.20
CA PRO A 164 -1.23 -5.23 -20.55
C PRO A 164 -1.68 -6.03 -19.32
N GLU A 165 -1.17 -5.69 -18.15
CA GLU A 165 -1.83 -6.06 -16.90
C GLU A 165 -3.26 -5.48 -16.92
N MET A 166 -4.25 -6.31 -16.63
CA MET A 166 -5.63 -5.85 -16.52
C MET A 166 -5.73 -4.86 -15.35
N ASP A 167 -6.12 -3.63 -15.67
CA ASP A 167 -6.49 -2.65 -14.65
C ASP A 167 -7.78 -3.15 -13.98
N VAL A 168 -7.71 -3.43 -12.68
CA VAL A 168 -8.89 -3.76 -11.86
C VAL A 168 -9.51 -2.44 -11.44
N LEU A 169 -10.68 -2.13 -12.00
CA LEU A 169 -11.51 -1.03 -11.56
C LEU A 169 -12.38 -1.57 -10.42
N SER A 170 -12.16 -1.06 -9.22
CA SER A 170 -13.00 -1.35 -8.05
C SER A 170 -14.10 -0.29 -7.98
N ASP A 171 -15.36 -0.75 -7.97
CA ASP A 171 -16.52 0.10 -7.79
C ASP A 171 -16.73 0.53 -6.33
N ASP A 172 -16.09 -0.14 -5.37
CA ASP A 172 -16.25 0.12 -3.94
C ASP A 172 -15.88 1.56 -3.55
N VAL A 173 -16.61 2.12 -2.59
CA VAL A 173 -16.37 3.47 -2.10
C VAL A 173 -16.00 3.45 -0.62
N ILE A 174 -14.83 3.98 -0.29
CA ILE A 174 -14.39 4.10 1.10
C ILE A 174 -14.95 5.38 1.71
N TYR A 175 -15.60 5.27 2.86
CA TYR A 175 -16.12 6.39 3.64
C TYR A 175 -15.35 6.66 4.92
N GLY A 176 -14.55 5.70 5.42
CA GLY A 176 -13.79 5.89 6.65
C GLY A 176 -12.56 5.00 6.71
N ALA A 177 -11.54 5.46 7.41
CA ALA A 177 -10.33 4.68 7.66
C ALA A 177 -9.71 5.06 9.00
N SER A 178 -9.27 4.07 9.77
CA SER A 178 -8.61 4.28 11.06
C SER A 178 -7.17 4.80 10.92
N LEU A 179 -6.53 4.51 9.77
CA LEU A 179 -5.22 5.00 9.37
C LEU A 179 -5.27 5.44 7.89
N VAL A 180 -5.11 6.75 7.67
CA VAL A 180 -5.03 7.38 6.33
C VAL A 180 -3.60 7.81 6.01
N ALA A 181 -2.92 8.43 6.97
CA ALA A 181 -1.54 8.88 6.84
C ALA A 181 -0.89 8.95 8.23
N MET A 182 0.44 8.81 8.28
CA MET A 182 1.20 8.94 9.53
C MET A 182 1.33 10.40 10.01
N SER A 183 0.87 11.35 9.20
CA SER A 183 0.86 12.77 9.49
C SER A 183 -0.29 13.21 10.39
N ALA A 184 -1.29 12.35 10.59
CA ALA A 184 -2.48 12.60 11.38
C ALA A 184 -2.61 11.60 12.54
N PRO A 185 -3.47 11.89 13.54
CA PRO A 185 -3.85 10.89 14.54
C PRO A 185 -4.48 9.66 13.86
N ASP A 186 -4.06 8.48 14.31
CA ASP A 186 -4.53 7.22 13.75
C ASP A 186 -4.57 6.10 14.77
N THR A 187 -5.38 5.08 14.46
CA THR A 187 -5.46 3.80 15.16
C THR A 187 -5.24 2.68 14.15
N ARG A 188 -4.41 1.71 14.49
CA ARG A 188 -4.01 0.61 13.61
C ARG A 188 -4.34 -0.70 14.27
N LEU A 189 -4.81 -1.66 13.48
CA LEU A 189 -4.70 -3.06 13.85
C LEU A 189 -3.22 -3.46 13.66
N ALA A 190 -2.60 -4.00 14.69
CA ALA A 190 -1.25 -4.55 14.63
C ALA A 190 -1.29 -6.05 14.86
N PHE A 191 -0.40 -6.78 14.19
CA PHE A 191 -0.07 -8.15 14.53
C PHE A 191 1.43 -8.25 14.78
N ARG A 192 1.82 -8.67 15.99
CA ARG A 192 3.24 -8.91 16.33
C ARG A 192 3.49 -10.38 16.65
N GLU A 193 4.44 -10.96 15.94
CA GLU A 193 5.02 -12.27 16.23
C GLU A 193 6.45 -12.08 16.76
N GLY A 194 6.77 -12.70 17.90
CA GLY A 194 8.14 -12.68 18.44
C GLY A 194 8.61 -11.30 18.91
N SER A 195 9.90 -11.01 18.69
CA SER A 195 10.53 -9.75 19.10
C SER A 195 10.13 -8.58 18.19
N PHE A 196 10.08 -7.37 18.75
CA PHE A 196 9.92 -6.14 17.95
C PHE A 196 11.27 -5.47 17.73
N ALA A 197 11.56 -5.12 16.47
CA ALA A 197 12.58 -4.15 16.14
C ALA A 197 11.87 -2.90 15.61
N GLU A 198 12.31 -1.73 16.06
CA GLU A 198 11.90 -0.48 15.42
C GLU A 198 12.40 -0.50 13.97
N THR A 199 11.47 -0.43 13.02
CA THR A 199 11.77 -0.43 11.58
C THR A 199 11.06 0.73 10.92
N ALA A 200 11.52 1.16 9.74
CA ALA A 200 10.84 2.16 8.92
C ALA A 200 9.48 1.71 8.34
N PHE A 201 8.92 0.58 8.80
CA PHE A 201 7.58 0.11 8.44
C PHE A 201 6.53 0.78 9.34
N PHE A 202 5.90 1.84 8.84
CA PHE A 202 5.01 2.73 9.60
C PHE A 202 5.56 3.10 10.99
N PRO A 203 6.81 3.60 11.05
CA PRO A 203 7.59 3.74 12.27
C PRO A 203 6.98 4.76 13.21
N ARG A 204 7.23 4.58 14.50
CA ARG A 204 7.03 5.62 15.52
C ARG A 204 8.09 5.50 16.59
N ARG A 205 9.10 6.35 16.56
CA ARG A 205 10.06 6.42 17.66
C ARG A 205 9.37 7.01 18.88
N GLY A 206 9.46 6.35 20.03
CA GLY A 206 8.91 6.84 21.29
C GLY A 206 7.54 6.29 21.67
N CYS A 207 6.84 5.59 20.77
CA CYS A 207 5.75 4.69 21.19
C CYS A 207 6.34 3.36 21.66
N GLY A 208 5.63 2.64 22.54
CA GLY A 208 6.02 1.30 22.93
C GLY A 208 5.82 0.29 21.78
N ALA A 209 6.31 -0.92 22.00
CA ALA A 209 6.19 -1.99 21.01
C ALA A 209 4.78 -2.58 21.05
N PRO A 210 4.09 -2.77 19.89
CA PRO A 210 2.75 -3.35 19.86
C PRO A 210 2.68 -4.66 20.66
N PRO A 211 1.67 -4.93 21.49
CA PRO A 211 1.55 -6.19 22.23
C PRO A 211 1.68 -7.44 21.33
N PRO A 212 2.13 -8.60 21.87
CA PRO A 212 2.15 -9.84 21.10
C PRO A 212 0.75 -10.20 20.57
N ALA A 213 0.69 -10.87 19.42
CA ALA A 213 -0.54 -11.20 18.70
C ALA A 213 -1.27 -9.95 18.17
N PHE A 214 -2.60 -10.03 18.04
CA PHE A 214 -3.41 -8.92 17.53
C PHE A 214 -3.65 -7.87 18.62
N SER A 215 -3.46 -6.60 18.27
CA SER A 215 -3.65 -5.46 19.18
C SER A 215 -4.08 -4.21 18.41
N LEU A 216 -4.61 -3.22 19.13
CA LEU A 216 -4.80 -1.87 18.61
C LEU A 216 -3.65 -0.99 19.09
N VAL A 217 -3.05 -0.25 18.17
CA VAL A 217 -2.04 0.76 18.49
C VAL A 217 -2.44 2.10 17.90
N SER A 218 -2.28 3.18 18.66
CA SER A 218 -2.64 4.53 18.25
C SER A 218 -1.51 5.51 18.52
N ALA A 219 -1.43 6.59 17.74
CA ALA A 219 -0.60 7.75 18.08
C ALA A 219 -1.03 9.03 17.33
N GLY A 220 -0.44 10.17 17.72
CA GLY A 220 -0.88 11.52 17.30
C GLY A 220 -0.45 11.99 15.91
N GLY A 221 0.57 11.38 15.31
CA GLY A 221 1.09 11.76 13.99
C GLY A 221 2.33 12.68 14.04
N PHE A 222 3.00 12.88 12.91
CA PHE A 222 4.17 13.76 12.80
C PHE A 222 4.21 14.51 11.46
N THR A 223 4.92 15.64 11.38
CA THR A 223 5.01 16.39 10.12
C THR A 223 5.90 15.70 9.09
N LEU A 224 5.66 15.98 7.79
CA LEU A 224 6.54 15.54 6.71
C LEU A 224 7.98 16.04 6.91
N GLU A 225 8.15 17.28 7.36
CA GLU A 225 9.47 17.85 7.67
C GLU A 225 10.20 17.04 8.75
N ALA A 226 9.51 16.64 9.82
CA ALA A 226 10.09 15.79 10.86
C ALA A 226 10.46 14.40 10.33
N ALA A 227 9.65 13.83 9.43
CA ALA A 227 9.94 12.54 8.79
C ALA A 227 11.17 12.62 7.88
N ILE A 228 11.29 13.67 7.06
CA ILE A 228 12.46 13.90 6.20
C ILE A 228 13.71 14.11 7.07
N ALA A 229 13.64 14.97 8.08
CA ALA A 229 14.78 15.26 8.96
C ALA A 229 15.27 13.99 9.69
N ALA A 230 14.35 13.18 10.22
CA ALA A 230 14.69 11.91 10.86
C ALA A 230 15.33 10.94 9.86
N THR A 231 14.75 10.79 8.66
CA THR A 231 15.27 9.90 7.61
C THR A 231 16.69 10.28 7.20
N LEU A 232 16.97 11.58 7.00
CA LEU A 232 18.30 12.09 6.69
C LEU A 232 19.31 11.86 7.81
N ALA A 233 18.84 11.79 9.06
CA ALA A 233 19.66 11.45 10.23
C ALA A 233 19.83 9.94 10.45
N GLY A 234 19.21 9.09 9.62
CA GLY A 234 19.18 7.64 9.84
C GLY A 234 18.31 7.23 11.03
N GLU A 235 17.35 8.08 11.43
CA GLU A 235 16.43 7.89 12.54
C GLU A 235 14.98 7.75 12.07
N LEU A 236 14.11 7.34 12.99
CA LEU A 236 12.66 7.33 12.79
C LEU A 236 12.04 8.62 13.36
N PRO A 237 11.00 9.18 12.71
CA PRO A 237 10.31 10.35 13.25
C PRO A 237 9.76 10.05 14.64
N ALA A 238 10.05 10.98 15.57
CA ALA A 238 9.60 10.89 16.95
C ALA A 238 8.11 11.20 17.07
N GLN A 239 7.44 10.47 17.95
CA GLN A 239 6.08 10.72 18.38
C GLN A 239 6.09 11.18 19.83
N ASP A 240 5.08 11.97 20.21
CA ASP A 240 4.83 12.26 21.61
C ASP A 240 4.35 10.97 22.31
N PRO A 241 5.08 10.41 23.28
CA PRO A 241 4.66 9.21 23.99
C PRO A 241 3.31 9.36 24.68
N ALA A 242 2.91 10.58 25.07
CA ALA A 242 1.59 10.84 25.66
C ALA A 242 0.43 10.67 24.67
N SER A 243 0.72 10.73 23.37
CA SER A 243 -0.25 10.45 22.31
C SER A 243 -0.33 8.96 21.97
N CYS A 244 0.66 8.16 22.35
CA CYS A 244 0.72 6.74 22.03
C CYS A 244 -0.20 5.93 22.95
N ARG A 245 -0.93 4.97 22.36
CA ARG A 245 -1.70 3.98 23.13
C ARG A 245 -1.55 2.59 22.53
N GLU A 246 -1.51 1.60 23.40
CA GLU A 246 -1.54 0.18 23.10
C GLU A 246 -2.71 -0.43 23.85
N ALA A 247 -3.51 -1.24 23.16
CA ALA A 247 -4.67 -1.89 23.74
C ALA A 247 -4.80 -3.31 23.18
N ALA A 248 -5.24 -4.25 24.03
CA ALA A 248 -5.72 -5.53 23.54
C ALA A 248 -7.05 -5.32 22.79
N LEU A 249 -7.38 -6.21 21.86
CA LEU A 249 -8.67 -6.13 21.13
C LEU A 249 -9.90 -6.21 22.06
N ALA A 250 -9.73 -6.79 23.26
CA ALA A 250 -10.78 -6.91 24.26
C ALA A 250 -11.05 -5.60 25.03
N ASP A 251 -10.17 -4.60 24.94
CA ASP A 251 -10.26 -3.37 25.74
C ASP A 251 -11.27 -2.37 25.18
N GLY A 252 -11.73 -2.55 23.93
CA GLY A 252 -12.75 -1.71 23.32
C GLY A 252 -12.75 -1.77 21.79
N PRO A 253 -13.75 -1.15 21.14
CA PRO A 253 -13.80 -1.06 19.69
C PRO A 253 -12.74 -0.12 19.14
N ALA A 254 -12.28 -0.41 17.93
CA ALA A 254 -11.56 0.56 17.12
C ALA A 254 -12.57 1.55 16.50
N VAL A 255 -12.36 2.83 16.73
CA VAL A 255 -13.23 3.88 16.20
C VAL A 255 -12.78 4.25 14.78
N VAL A 256 -13.70 4.16 13.82
CA VAL A 256 -13.50 4.62 12.44
C VAL A 256 -14.44 5.79 12.17
N ALA A 257 -13.88 6.98 12.06
CA ALA A 257 -14.65 8.16 11.69
C ALA A 257 -14.90 8.19 10.18
N LEU A 258 -16.16 8.47 9.80
CA LEU A 258 -16.53 8.77 8.43
C LEU A 258 -15.96 10.11 8.00
N ARG A 259 -15.50 10.19 6.75
CA ARG A 259 -14.81 11.34 6.16
C ARG A 259 -15.22 11.49 4.69
N PRO A 260 -15.10 12.69 4.10
CA PRO A 260 -15.27 12.86 2.66
C PRO A 260 -14.42 11.86 1.88
N THR A 261 -14.98 11.24 0.84
CA THR A 261 -14.30 10.19 0.06
C THR A 261 -12.97 10.67 -0.53
N THR A 262 -12.84 11.97 -0.83
CA THR A 262 -11.59 12.59 -1.30
C THR A 262 -10.43 12.49 -0.30
N GLU A 263 -10.71 12.33 0.99
CA GLU A 263 -9.70 12.22 2.05
C GLU A 263 -9.25 10.77 2.28
N VAL A 264 -10.10 9.79 1.96
CA VAL A 264 -9.87 8.37 2.31
C VAL A 264 -9.71 7.44 1.10
N ARG A 265 -10.04 7.89 -0.11
CA ARG A 265 -10.03 7.05 -1.32
C ARG A 265 -8.69 6.33 -1.57
N GLU A 266 -7.56 6.95 -1.26
CA GLU A 266 -6.22 6.37 -1.50
C GLU A 266 -5.95 5.15 -0.62
N VAL A 267 -6.68 4.97 0.49
CA VAL A 267 -6.64 3.76 1.33
C VAL A 267 -7.15 2.53 0.56
N GLY A 268 -7.96 2.74 -0.48
CA GLY A 268 -8.46 1.70 -1.38
C GLY A 268 -7.63 1.51 -2.63
N CYS A 269 -6.45 2.14 -2.71
CA CYS A 269 -5.62 2.15 -3.90
C CYS A 269 -4.32 1.39 -3.68
N GLU A 270 -4.24 0.16 -4.15
CA GLU A 270 -3.06 -0.70 -4.03
C GLU A 270 -1.82 0.02 -4.59
N GLN A 271 -0.71 -0.03 -3.85
CA GLN A 271 0.59 0.37 -4.41
C GLN A 271 1.15 -0.82 -5.19
N ARG A 272 1.46 -0.61 -6.47
CA ARG A 272 2.04 -1.65 -7.31
C ARG A 272 3.43 -2.02 -6.81
N ARG A 273 3.55 -3.23 -6.26
CA ARG A 273 4.70 -3.65 -5.49
C ARG A 273 5.78 -4.42 -6.24
N GLN A 274 5.49 -4.94 -7.43
CA GLN A 274 6.32 -6.02 -7.96
C GLN A 274 7.79 -5.66 -8.24
N ASP A 275 8.19 -4.38 -8.37
CA ASP A 275 9.63 -4.05 -8.51
C ASP A 275 10.20 -3.09 -7.46
N GLY A 276 9.39 -2.48 -6.58
CA GLY A 276 9.86 -1.37 -5.75
C GLY A 276 10.34 -0.19 -6.61
N SER A 277 10.38 1.01 -6.04
CA SER A 277 10.84 2.21 -6.76
C SER A 277 10.05 2.57 -8.03
N VAL A 278 10.31 3.79 -8.50
CA VAL A 278 9.80 4.33 -9.76
C VAL A 278 10.20 3.38 -10.90
N ARG A 279 9.23 2.78 -11.62
CA ARG A 279 9.55 2.07 -12.87
C ARG A 279 9.59 3.06 -14.02
N TYR A 280 10.77 3.27 -14.57
CA TYR A 280 10.94 4.03 -15.80
C TYR A 280 10.51 3.19 -16.99
N ARG A 281 9.72 3.80 -17.89
CA ARG A 281 9.11 3.09 -19.01
C ARG A 281 9.69 3.53 -20.33
N GLN A 282 9.82 2.54 -21.21
CA GLN A 282 9.98 2.79 -22.63
C GLN A 282 8.77 3.58 -23.18
N PRO A 283 9.00 4.68 -23.92
CA PRO A 283 7.96 5.40 -24.63
C PRO A 283 7.27 4.48 -25.64
N PRO A 284 5.92 4.44 -25.69
CA PRO A 284 5.21 3.70 -26.72
C PRO A 284 5.46 4.28 -28.12
N ALA A 285 5.30 3.44 -29.15
CA ALA A 285 5.44 3.89 -30.54
C ALA A 285 4.39 4.95 -30.91
N GLU A 286 3.16 4.76 -30.46
CA GLU A 286 2.06 5.73 -30.58
C GLU A 286 1.97 6.62 -29.34
N ALA A 287 1.56 7.87 -29.52
CA ALA A 287 1.42 8.80 -28.41
C ALA A 287 0.37 8.30 -27.40
N PRO A 288 0.68 8.25 -26.09
CA PRO A 288 -0.33 7.96 -25.09
C PRO A 288 -1.36 9.09 -25.02
N ASP A 289 -2.56 8.82 -24.49
CA ASP A 289 -3.54 9.86 -24.23
C ASP A 289 -3.13 10.74 -23.05
N LEU A 290 -2.63 11.93 -23.37
CA LEU A 290 -2.21 12.96 -22.42
C LEU A 290 -3.31 13.99 -22.13
N THR A 291 -4.50 13.83 -22.73
CA THR A 291 -5.58 14.82 -22.60
C THR A 291 -6.03 14.92 -21.14
N GLY A 292 -6.13 16.15 -20.64
CA GLY A 292 -6.56 16.42 -19.25
C GLY A 292 -5.57 16.01 -18.17
N ARG A 293 -4.36 15.56 -18.53
CA ARG A 293 -3.30 15.17 -17.57
C ARG A 293 -2.29 16.29 -17.41
N ALA A 294 -1.76 16.43 -16.19
CA ALA A 294 -0.55 17.22 -15.98
C ALA A 294 0.67 16.43 -16.49
N ILE A 295 1.56 17.11 -17.20
CA ILE A 295 2.83 16.54 -17.68
C ILE A 295 3.99 17.50 -17.38
N ALA A 296 5.17 16.96 -17.16
CA ALA A 296 6.38 17.74 -16.96
C ALA A 296 7.61 16.98 -17.45
N CYS A 297 8.59 17.73 -17.93
CA CYS A 297 9.93 17.23 -18.17
C CYS A 297 10.76 17.50 -16.92
N ALA A 298 11.21 16.44 -16.27
CA ALA A 298 11.92 16.53 -15.01
C ALA A 298 13.25 15.78 -15.10
N PRO A 299 14.29 16.20 -14.36
CA PRO A 299 15.42 15.32 -14.09
C PRO A 299 14.99 14.11 -13.24
N ILE A 300 15.83 13.09 -13.17
CA ILE A 300 15.67 11.99 -12.22
C ILE A 300 15.80 12.54 -10.80
N ALA A 301 14.75 12.39 -9.99
CA ALA A 301 14.77 12.81 -8.60
C ALA A 301 15.59 11.83 -7.74
N SER A 302 16.45 12.36 -6.87
CA SER A 302 17.23 11.60 -5.89
C SER A 302 17.02 12.16 -4.48
N LEU A 303 16.95 11.28 -3.48
CA LEU A 303 16.91 11.65 -2.05
C LEU A 303 18.31 11.76 -1.42
N GLY A 304 19.36 11.58 -2.22
CA GLY A 304 20.77 11.66 -1.80
C GLY A 304 21.62 12.44 -2.79
N GLU A 305 22.92 12.17 -2.81
CA GLU A 305 23.79 12.70 -3.85
C GLU A 305 23.28 12.23 -5.23
N PRO A 306 23.22 13.11 -6.24
CA PRO A 306 22.81 12.71 -7.58
C PRO A 306 23.80 11.67 -8.10
N ASP A 307 23.29 10.56 -8.61
CA ASP A 307 24.11 9.62 -9.36
C ASP A 307 24.52 10.32 -10.68
N PRO A 308 25.83 10.51 -10.94
CA PRO A 308 26.30 11.20 -12.14
C PRO A 308 25.82 10.52 -13.42
N ASP A 309 25.56 9.22 -13.41
CA ASP A 309 25.11 8.45 -14.57
C ASP A 309 23.62 8.70 -14.89
N THR A 310 22.84 9.19 -13.91
CA THR A 310 21.41 9.53 -14.09
C THR A 310 21.13 11.03 -14.09
N ALA A 311 22.10 11.86 -13.69
CA ALA A 311 21.93 13.30 -13.53
C ALA A 311 21.56 14.04 -14.82
N SER A 312 21.97 13.52 -15.98
CA SER A 312 21.62 14.06 -17.31
C SER A 312 20.33 13.50 -17.89
N ILE A 313 19.72 12.48 -17.27
CA ILE A 313 18.51 11.86 -17.79
C ILE A 313 17.31 12.77 -17.49
N ILE A 314 16.68 13.25 -18.57
CA ILE A 314 15.38 13.91 -18.51
C ILE A 314 14.29 12.88 -18.79
N GLN A 315 13.33 12.83 -17.89
CA GLN A 315 12.13 12.00 -17.99
C GLN A 315 10.91 12.85 -18.32
N LEU A 316 9.95 12.24 -19.02
CA LEU A 316 8.59 12.73 -19.10
C LEU A 316 7.78 12.10 -17.96
N VAL A 317 7.29 12.92 -17.06
CA VAL A 317 6.41 12.50 -15.96
C VAL A 317 4.98 12.88 -16.30
N VAL A 318 4.07 11.93 -16.18
CA VAL A 318 2.65 12.09 -16.50
C VAL A 318 1.80 11.69 -15.30
N ALA A 319 0.93 12.58 -14.84
CA ALA A 319 -0.01 12.28 -13.77
C ALA A 319 -1.19 11.41 -14.24
N SER A 320 -1.78 10.66 -13.31
CA SER A 320 -3.10 10.05 -13.47
C SER A 320 -4.15 11.09 -13.88
N HIS A 321 -5.18 10.67 -14.62
CA HIS A 321 -6.27 11.58 -15.01
C HIS A 321 -7.04 12.00 -13.74
N PRO A 322 -7.57 13.24 -13.64
CA PRO A 322 -8.30 13.69 -12.46
C PRO A 322 -9.53 12.83 -12.11
N ASP A 323 -10.11 12.15 -13.10
CA ASP A 323 -11.25 11.24 -12.92
C ASP A 323 -10.84 9.82 -12.47
N GLU A 324 -9.55 9.50 -12.42
CA GLU A 324 -9.08 8.22 -11.90
C GLU A 324 -9.20 8.19 -10.37
N LYS A 325 -9.71 7.06 -9.84
CA LYS A 325 -9.88 6.83 -8.39
C LYS A 325 -8.56 6.93 -7.63
N CYS A 326 -7.51 6.37 -8.22
CA CYS A 326 -6.21 6.20 -7.59
C CYS A 326 -5.16 7.11 -8.22
N ARG A 327 -4.55 7.95 -7.40
CA ARG A 327 -3.42 8.78 -7.81
C ARG A 327 -2.22 7.91 -8.18
N GLY A 328 -1.55 8.32 -9.25
CA GLY A 328 -0.25 7.79 -9.62
C GLY A 328 0.45 8.71 -10.62
N ILE A 329 1.74 8.47 -10.80
CA ILE A 329 2.53 9.06 -11.87
C ILE A 329 3.15 7.97 -12.73
N THR A 330 3.31 8.28 -14.01
CA THR A 330 3.98 7.44 -15.00
C THR A 330 5.25 8.15 -15.44
N HIS A 331 6.36 7.42 -15.43
CA HIS A 331 7.68 7.92 -15.79
C HIS A 331 8.08 7.29 -17.11
N TYR A 332 8.31 8.12 -18.13
CA TYR A 332 8.93 7.68 -19.37
C TYR A 332 10.35 8.21 -19.45
N THR A 333 11.26 7.38 -19.97
CA THR A 333 12.65 7.75 -20.23
C THR A 333 13.06 7.30 -21.63
N LEU A 334 13.87 8.08 -22.32
CA LEU A 334 14.36 7.68 -23.65
C LEU A 334 15.40 6.56 -23.57
N VAL A 335 15.98 6.30 -22.41
CA VAL A 335 16.92 5.21 -22.17
C VAL A 335 16.52 4.45 -20.92
N GLY A 336 16.72 3.14 -20.92
CA GLY A 336 16.54 2.31 -19.74
C GLY A 336 16.81 0.84 -20.03
N CYS A 337 16.66 0.05 -18.98
CA CYS A 337 17.08 -1.34 -18.91
C CYS A 337 15.90 -2.23 -18.48
N ASP A 338 16.11 -3.55 -18.55
CA ASP A 338 15.16 -4.55 -18.05
C ASP A 338 14.61 -4.14 -16.67
N ARG A 339 13.32 -4.38 -16.46
CA ARG A 339 12.60 -4.06 -15.21
C ARG A 339 12.52 -2.57 -14.86
N GLY A 340 12.90 -1.68 -15.77
CA GLY A 340 12.74 -0.23 -15.60
C GLY A 340 13.87 0.41 -14.82
N GLU A 341 15.05 -0.20 -14.77
CA GLU A 341 16.27 0.43 -14.27
C GLU A 341 16.76 1.51 -15.26
N LEU A 342 17.43 2.56 -14.76
CA LEU A 342 17.92 3.67 -15.59
C LEU A 342 19.28 3.41 -16.22
N THR A 343 20.11 2.59 -15.57
CA THR A 343 21.52 2.42 -15.92
C THR A 343 21.88 0.94 -15.93
N CYS A 344 22.56 0.51 -16.99
CA CYS A 344 23.12 -0.83 -17.16
C CYS A 344 24.15 -0.79 -18.30
N ASP A 345 25.00 -1.82 -18.41
CA ASP A 345 26.05 -1.89 -19.42
C ASP A 345 25.51 -1.86 -20.86
N ALA A 346 24.29 -2.38 -21.07
CA ALA A 346 23.62 -2.43 -22.36
C ALA A 346 22.13 -2.12 -22.18
N PRO A 347 21.66 -0.89 -22.48
CA PRO A 347 20.26 -0.52 -22.33
C PRO A 347 19.38 -1.37 -23.24
N GLU A 348 18.23 -1.79 -22.71
CA GLU A 348 17.21 -2.53 -23.46
C GLU A 348 16.56 -1.61 -24.51
N TRP A 349 16.41 -0.33 -24.19
CA TRP A 349 16.02 0.70 -25.15
C TRP A 349 16.87 1.97 -25.03
N ASP A 350 17.17 2.58 -26.18
CA ASP A 350 17.81 3.89 -26.26
C ASP A 350 17.28 4.67 -27.49
N PHE A 351 16.36 5.59 -27.22
CA PHE A 351 15.74 6.50 -28.18
C PHE A 351 16.37 7.89 -28.15
N ARG A 352 17.48 8.12 -27.45
CA ARG A 352 18.09 9.47 -27.35
C ARG A 352 18.50 10.02 -28.72
N ALA A 353 18.94 9.17 -29.64
CA ALA A 353 19.29 9.59 -31.00
C ALA A 353 18.07 9.80 -31.93
N SER A 354 16.90 9.28 -31.56
CA SER A 354 15.68 9.32 -32.38
C SER A 354 14.44 9.19 -31.50
N PRO A 355 14.11 10.24 -30.71
CA PRO A 355 12.95 10.20 -29.83
C PRO A 355 11.65 10.08 -30.64
N PRO A 356 10.58 9.51 -30.06
CA PRO A 356 9.27 9.51 -30.70
C PRO A 356 8.84 10.93 -31.08
N SER A 357 8.15 11.09 -32.22
CA SER A 357 7.73 12.41 -32.72
C SER A 357 6.81 13.18 -31.76
N TRP A 358 6.15 12.48 -30.83
CA TRP A 358 5.29 13.05 -29.80
C TRP A 358 6.02 13.44 -28.52
N TRP A 359 7.32 13.10 -28.38
CA TRP A 359 8.10 13.33 -27.17
C TRP A 359 8.31 14.84 -26.92
N PRO A 360 7.83 15.38 -25.79
CA PRO A 360 7.85 16.82 -25.56
C PRO A 360 9.14 17.31 -24.88
N CYS A 361 9.94 16.40 -24.30
CA CYS A 361 11.07 16.78 -23.47
C CYS A 361 12.33 17.04 -24.28
N PRO A 362 13.17 18.00 -23.83
CA PRO A 362 14.44 18.27 -24.47
C PRO A 362 15.30 17.00 -24.45
N VAL A 363 16.00 16.79 -25.56
CA VAL A 363 16.94 15.68 -25.71
C VAL A 363 18.31 16.29 -25.83
N GLU A 364 19.17 16.05 -24.85
CA GLU A 364 20.58 16.36 -24.99
C GLU A 364 21.19 15.39 -26.01
N ALA A 365 21.90 15.94 -26.99
CA ALA A 365 22.65 15.10 -27.91
C ALA A 365 23.71 14.32 -27.11
N PRO A 366 23.86 13.00 -27.36
CA PRO A 366 24.77 12.15 -26.59
C PRO A 366 26.24 12.57 -26.70
#